data_AF-A0A2V8LGE3-F1
#
_entry.id   AF-A0A2V8LGE3-F1
#
_cell.length_a   1.000
_cell.length_b   1.000
_cell.length_c   1.000
_cell.angle_alpha   90.00
_cell.angle_beta   90.00
_cell.angle_gamma   90.00
#
_symmetry.space_group_name_H-M   'P 1'
#
loop_
_entity.id
_entity.type
_entity.pdbx_description
1 polymer ?
#
loop_
_entity_poly.entity_id
_entity_poly.type
_entity_poly.pdbx_seq_one_letter_code
_entity_poly.pdbx_strand_id
1 'polypeptide(L)' 'MNGLRVYVNSATAEIQDGRPVFYSRREDGPYYRWHFDADVRQWHVGRVLTSGVSPKMLASKPWRDVPVGLQKSIVEHYQD' A
#
# COMPACT_ATOMS: atom_id res chain seq x y z
N MET A 1 9.76 -2.33 13.03
CA MET A 1 8.56 -2.53 12.17
C MET A 1 7.37 -3.08 12.96
N ASN A 2 7.08 -2.53 14.14
CA ASN A 2 5.93 -3.00 14.91
C ASN A 2 4.67 -2.28 14.41
N GLY A 3 3.59 -3.05 14.23
CA GLY A 3 2.28 -2.53 13.82
C GLY A 3 2.14 -2.13 12.36
N LEU A 4 3.18 -2.31 11.51
CA LEU A 4 3.06 -2.10 10.06
C LEU A 4 2.25 -3.22 9.43
N ARG A 5 1.19 -2.86 8.70
CA ARG A 5 0.35 -3.79 7.96
C ARG A 5 0.21 -3.33 6.52
N VAL A 6 0.18 -4.30 5.61
CA VAL A 6 -0.04 -4.08 4.18
C VAL A 6 -1.35 -4.74 3.79
N TYR A 7 -2.06 -4.13 2.85
CA TYR A 7 -3.38 -4.54 2.41
C TYR A 7 -3.52 -4.40 0.91
N VAL A 8 -4.55 -5.06 0.38
CA VAL A 8 -5.09 -4.86 -0.97
C VAL A 8 -6.59 -4.64 -0.87
N ASN A 9 -7.17 -3.94 -1.84
CA ASN A 9 -8.62 -3.83 -1.94
C ASN A 9 -9.18 -5.19 -2.42
N SER A 10 -9.96 -5.86 -1.58
CA SER A 10 -10.58 -7.15 -1.89
C SER A 10 -11.95 -7.02 -2.54
N ALA A 11 -12.60 -5.86 -2.39
CA ALA A 11 -13.90 -5.60 -3.01
C ALA A 11 -13.75 -5.22 -4.49
N THR A 12 -12.62 -4.63 -4.88
CA THR A 12 -12.32 -4.28 -6.27
C THR A 12 -10.84 -4.48 -6.51
N ALA A 13 -10.50 -5.26 -7.54
CA ALA A 13 -9.12 -5.42 -7.99
C ALA A 13 -8.63 -4.08 -8.54
N GLU A 14 -7.98 -3.28 -7.69
CA GLU A 14 -7.38 -2.02 -8.10
C GLU A 14 -6.05 -2.30 -8.79
N ILE A 15 -6.01 -2.01 -10.09
CA ILE A 15 -4.83 -2.14 -10.93
C ILE A 15 -4.47 -0.75 -11.48
N GLN A 16 -3.19 -0.41 -11.41
CA GLN A 16 -2.63 0.78 -12.05
C GLN A 16 -1.36 0.35 -12.81
N ASP A 17 -1.28 0.73 -14.09
CA ASP A 17 -0.19 0.35 -15.00
C ASP A 17 0.10 -1.16 -15.01
N GLY A 18 -0.97 -1.96 -15.02
CA GLY A 18 -0.89 -3.42 -15.05
C GLY A 18 -0.40 -4.05 -13.74
N ARG A 19 -0.24 -3.28 -12.67
CA ARG A 19 0.18 -3.77 -11.35
C ARG A 19 -0.87 -3.51 -10.26
N PRO A 20 -0.97 -4.41 -9.27
CA PRO A 20 -1.90 -4.22 -8.17
C PRO A 20 -1.51 -3.02 -7.31
N VAL A 21 -2.54 -2.31 -6.86
CA VAL A 21 -2.44 -1.25 -5.86
C VAL A 21 -2.39 -1.88 -4.48
N PHE A 22 -1.53 -1.33 -3.63
CA PHE A 22 -1.38 -1.77 -2.24
C PHE A 22 -1.72 -0.63 -1.30
N TYR A 23 -2.03 -0.98 -0.07
CA TYR A 23 -2.26 -0.03 1.01
C TYR A 23 -1.37 -0.39 2.19
N SER A 24 -0.88 0.61 2.93
CA SER A 24 -0.16 0.38 4.18
C SER A 24 -0.69 1.27 5.29
N ARG A 25 -0.54 0.80 6.53
CA ARG A 25 -0.82 1.56 7.74
C ARG A 25 0.10 1.09 8.86
N ARG A 26 0.57 2.02 9.68
CA ARG A 26 1.27 1.71 10.93
C ARG A 26 0.34 1.96 12.09
N GLU A 27 0.06 0.91 12.86
CA GLU A 27 -0.86 0.95 14.01
C GLU A 27 -2.20 1.62 13.64
N ASP A 28 -2.60 2.64 14.40
CA ASP A 28 -3.81 3.43 14.16
C ASP A 28 -3.55 4.71 13.34
N GLY A 29 -2.41 4.81 12.66
CA GLY A 29 -2.05 5.94 11.80
C GLY A 29 -2.92 6.07 10.53
N PRO A 30 -2.58 6.94 9.58
CA PRO A 30 -3.30 7.02 8.32
C PRO A 30 -3.01 5.82 7.40
N TYR A 31 -3.94 5.55 6.49
CA TYR A 31 -3.67 4.68 5.34
C TYR A 31 -2.88 5.43 4.28
N TYR A 32 -1.98 4.71 3.63
CA TYR A 32 -1.24 5.16 2.46
C TYR A 32 -1.53 4.22 1.31
N ARG A 33 -1.76 4.79 0.12
CA ARG A 33 -1.99 4.06 -1.13
C ARG A 33 -0.70 4.04 -1.94
N TRP A 34 -0.33 2.85 -2.39
CA TRP A 34 0.86 2.57 -3.17
C TRP A 34 0.47 2.09 -4.55
N HIS A 35 0.99 2.74 -5.57
CA HIS A 35 0.85 2.30 -6.96
C HIS A 35 2.21 2.35 -7.65
N PHE A 36 2.39 1.50 -8.65
CA PHE A 36 3.59 1.50 -9.46
C PHE A 36 3.37 2.41 -10.66
N ASP A 37 4.29 3.34 -10.87
CA ASP A 37 4.37 4.15 -12.08
C ASP A 37 5.33 3.45 -13.05
N ALA A 38 4.82 3.05 -14.21
CA ALA A 38 5.59 2.33 -15.20
C ALA A 38 6.58 3.21 -15.98
N ASP A 39 6.32 4.51 -16.09
CA ASP A 39 7.14 5.46 -16.84
C ASP A 39 8.46 5.73 -16.10
N VAL A 40 8.39 5.95 -14.78
CA VAL A 40 9.58 6.13 -13.94
C VAL A 40 10.05 4.85 -13.25
N ARG A 41 9.29 3.75 -13.40
CA ARG A 41 9.56 2.42 -12.83
C ARG A 41 9.70 2.44 -11.30
N GLN A 42 8.89 3.24 -10.62
CA GLN A 42 8.95 3.47 -9.18
C GLN A 42 7.59 3.30 -8.49
N TRP A 43 7.63 3.05 -7.18
CA TRP A 43 6.44 3.04 -6.35
C TRP A 43 6.15 4.43 -5.82
N HIS A 44 4.95 4.93 -6.07
CA HIS A 44 4.46 6.20 -5.57
C HIS A 44 3.51 5.98 -4.40
N VAL A 45 3.59 6.88 -3.43
CA VAL A 45 2.78 6.86 -2.22
C VAL A 45 1.92 8.11 -2.10
N GLY A 46 0.67 7.93 -1.71
CA GLY A 46 -0.23 9.02 -1.34
C GLY A 46 -0.96 8.72 -0.04
N ARG A 47 -1.08 9.71 0.85
CA ARG A 47 -1.91 9.58 2.04
C ARG A 47 -3.39 9.55 1.65
N VAL A 48 -4.11 8.56 2.18
CA VAL A 48 -5.53 8.39 1.91
C VAL A 48 -6.35 9.11 2.98
N LEU A 49 -7.34 9.88 2.56
CA LEU A 49 -8.34 10.45 3.47
C LEU A 49 -9.26 9.32 4.00
N THR A 50 -9.65 9.39 5.26
CA THR A 50 -10.49 8.38 5.92
C THR A 50 -11.85 8.17 5.24
N SER A 51 -12.34 9.14 4.47
CA SER A 51 -13.54 9.01 3.62
C SER A 51 -13.30 8.23 2.33
N GLY A 52 -12.05 8.12 1.87
CA GLY A 52 -11.68 7.55 0.58
C GLY A 52 -11.45 6.04 0.60
N VAL A 53 -11.29 5.42 1.78
CA VAL A 53 -11.09 3.97 1.90
C VAL A 53 -11.87 3.42 3.09
N SER A 54 -12.76 2.47 2.81
CA SER A 54 -13.44 1.70 3.85
C SER A 54 -12.54 0.56 4.32
N PRO A 55 -12.13 0.51 5.61
CA PRO A 55 -11.28 -0.57 6.13
C PRO A 55 -11.87 -1.97 5.93
N LYS A 56 -13.20 -2.09 5.80
CA LYS A 56 -13.90 -3.35 5.54
C LYS A 56 -13.60 -3.92 4.14
N MET A 57 -13.13 -3.09 3.20
CA MET A 57 -12.76 -3.49 1.85
C MET A 57 -11.28 -3.85 1.71
N LEU A 58 -10.48 -3.65 2.76
CA LEU A 58 -9.06 -3.96 2.75
C LEU A 58 -8.81 -5.35 3.33
N ALA A 59 -8.21 -6.23 2.53
CA ALA A 59 -7.71 -7.52 2.99
C ALA A 59 -6.23 -7.42 3.32
N SER A 60 -5.83 -7.92 4.49
CA SER A 60 -4.43 -7.99 4.90
C SER A 60 -3.63 -8.84 3.92
N LYS A 61 -2.49 -8.33 3.47
CA LYS A 61 -1.53 -9.05 2.63
C LYS A 61 -0.29 -9.42 3.43
N PRO A 62 0.14 -10.69 3.43
CA PRO A 62 1.40 -11.09 4.04
C PRO A 62 2.56 -10.29 3.45
N TRP A 63 3.50 -9.83 4.28
CA TRP A 63 4.65 -9.07 3.82
C TRP A 63 5.45 -9.77 2.72
N ARG A 64 5.59 -11.11 2.81
CA ARG A 64 6.27 -11.94 1.81
C ARG A 64 5.61 -11.93 0.42
N ASP A 65 4.33 -11.58 0.32
CA ASP A 65 3.59 -11.49 -0.95
C ASP A 65 3.69 -10.08 -1.57
N VAL A 66 4.30 -9.12 -0.86
CA VAL A 66 4.47 -7.74 -1.33
C VAL A 66 5.68 -7.71 -2.28
N PRO A 67 5.60 -7.05 -3.46
CA PRO A 67 6.74 -6.92 -4.37
C PRO A 67 7.98 -6.34 -3.67
N VAL A 68 9.16 -6.89 -3.92
CA VAL A 68 10.41 -6.46 -3.24
C VAL A 68 10.68 -4.96 -3.39
N GLY A 69 10.43 -4.40 -4.58
CA GLY A 69 10.55 -2.95 -4.80
C GLY A 69 9.61 -2.14 -3.91
N LEU A 70 8.38 -2.62 -3.69
CA LEU A 70 7.42 -1.96 -2.81
C LEU A 70 7.80 -2.12 -1.34
N GLN A 71 8.29 -3.30 -0.95
CA GLN A 71 8.78 -3.54 0.40
C GLN A 71 9.81 -2.47 0.79
N LYS A 72 10.81 -2.25 -0.08
CA LYS A 72 11.84 -1.22 0.10
C LYS A 72 11.23 0.17 0.27
N SER A 73 10.35 0.59 -0.64
CA SER A 73 9.71 1.92 -0.57
C SER A 73 8.87 2.12 0.69
N ILE A 74 8.17 1.08 1.16
CA ILE A 74 7.43 1.13 2.42
C ILE A 74 8.37 1.27 3.61
N VAL A 75 9.49 0.52 3.64
CA VAL A 75 10.47 0.62 4.72
C VAL A 75 11.00 2.06 4.81
N GLU A 76 11.44 2.60 3.68
CA GLU A 76 11.97 3.97 3.59
C GLU A 76 10.94 5.00 4.08
N HIS A 77 9.69 4.90 3.63
CA HIS A 77 8.62 5.82 4.03
C HIS A 77 8.30 5.85 5.53
N TYR A 78 8.52 4.74 6.26
CA TYR A 78 8.25 4.66 7.70
C TYR A 78 9.51 4.71 8.58
N GLN A 79 10.69 4.89 7.96
CA GLN A 79 11.96 5.14 8.66
C GLN A 79 12.21 6.62 8.91
N ASP A 80 11.68 7.50 8.05
CA ASP A 80 11.45 8.93 8.34
C ASP A 80 10.31 9.12 9.36
#